data_AF-W7C1Z7-F1
#
_entry.id   AF-W7C1Z7-F1
#
_cell.length_a   1.000
_cell.length_b   1.000
_cell.length_c   1.000
_cell.angle_alpha   90.00
_cell.angle_beta   90.00
_cell.angle_gamma   90.00
#
_symmetry.space_group_name_H-M   'P 1'
#
loop_
_entity.id
_entity.type
_entity.pdbx_description
1 polymer ?
#
loop_
_entity_poly.entity_id
_entity_poly.type
_entity_poly.pdbx_seq_one_letter_code
_entity_poly.pdbx_strand_id
1 'polypeptide(L)' 'MNEQKAPINECPHCHSDEGYFIRSSVTGHVNLRMNFDGSEIETDGMYDGLHETFHKYTYCINCEKRLFKTE' A
#
# COMPACT_ATOMS: atom_id res chain seq x y z
N MET A 1 9.14 19.98 0.58
CA MET A 1 8.80 18.56 0.83
C MET A 1 9.86 18.04 1.77
N ASN A 2 9.51 17.68 3.00
CA ASN A 2 10.49 17.05 3.90
C ASN A 2 10.71 15.64 3.37
N GLU A 3 11.89 15.39 2.81
CA GLU A 3 12.28 14.08 2.33
C GLU A 3 12.53 13.19 3.55
N GLN A 4 11.55 12.36 3.89
CA GLN A 4 11.68 11.36 4.94
C GLN A 4 12.62 10.27 4.39
N LYS A 5 13.91 10.40 4.73
CA LYS A 5 14.96 9.52 4.24
C LYS A 5 14.92 8.20 5.01
N ALA A 6 14.98 7.09 4.31
CA ALA A 6 15.10 5.77 4.90
C ALA A 6 16.39 5.64 5.74
N PRO A 7 16.40 4.82 6.80
CA PRO A 7 17.56 4.62 7.66
C PRO A 7 18.69 3.78 6.99
N ILE A 8 18.48 3.30 5.77
CA ILE A 8 19.42 2.50 4.98
C ILE A 8 19.46 3.01 3.53
N ASN A 9 20.59 2.83 2.85
CA ASN A 9 20.77 3.23 1.44
C ASN A 9 20.62 2.06 0.45
N GLU A 10 20.75 0.81 0.93
CA GLU A 10 20.62 -0.41 0.12
C GLU A 10 20.05 -1.55 0.97
N CYS A 11 19.51 -2.58 0.32
CA CYS A 11 19.01 -3.78 0.97
C CYS A 11 20.17 -4.63 1.53
N PRO A 12 20.23 -4.92 2.84
CA PRO A 12 21.32 -5.70 3.44
C PRO A 12 21.27 -7.20 3.07
N HIS A 13 20.25 -7.64 2.32
CA HIS A 13 20.08 -9.03 1.94
C HIS A 13 20.44 -9.33 0.48
N CYS A 14 20.28 -8.35 -0.41
CA CYS A 14 20.54 -8.52 -1.85
C CYS A 14 21.34 -7.35 -2.46
N HIS A 15 21.69 -6.33 -1.67
CA HIS A 15 22.43 -5.12 -2.07
C HIS A 15 21.75 -4.28 -3.16
N SER A 16 20.46 -4.51 -3.43
CA SER A 16 19.66 -3.65 -4.31
C SER A 16 19.40 -2.30 -3.63
N ASP A 17 19.54 -1.22 -4.38
CA ASP A 17 19.26 0.17 -4.02
C ASP A 17 17.93 0.69 -4.59
N GLU A 18 17.13 -0.17 -5.24
CA GLU A 18 15.84 0.17 -5.86
C GLU A 18 14.79 0.67 -4.86
N GLY A 19 14.97 0.34 -3.58
CA GLY A 19 14.14 0.83 -2.48
C GLY A 19 13.32 -0.25 -1.77
N TYR A 20 12.23 0.18 -1.14
CA TYR A 20 11.39 -0.64 -0.27
C TYR A 20 9.90 -0.29 -0.41
N PHE A 21 9.05 -1.21 0.01
CA PHE A 21 7.61 -1.01 0.10
C PHE A 21 7.09 -1.31 1.51
N ILE A 22 5.93 -0.74 1.85
CA ILE A 22 5.16 -1.07 3.05
C ILE A 22 3.96 -1.90 2.58
N ARG A 23 3.69 -3.01 3.25
CA ARG A 23 2.45 -3.76 3.01
C ARG A 23 1.30 -3.05 3.72
N SER A 24 0.19 -2.83 3.04
CA SER A 24 -1.08 -2.50 3.69
C SER A 24 -2.09 -3.62 3.48
N SER A 25 -2.96 -3.80 4.45
CA SER A 25 -4.11 -4.69 4.37
C SER A 25 -5.36 -3.84 4.35
N VAL A 26 -6.22 -4.06 3.36
CA VAL A 26 -7.45 -3.31 3.18
C VAL A 26 -8.63 -4.25 3.40
N THR A 27 -9.54 -3.89 4.30
CA THR A 27 -10.73 -4.69 4.63
C THR A 27 -11.96 -3.82 4.63
N GLY A 28 -13.07 -4.33 4.10
CA GLY A 28 -14.35 -3.62 4.09
C GLY A 28 -15.22 -4.09 2.94
N HIS A 29 -16.26 -3.31 2.66
CA HIS A 29 -17.18 -3.58 1.55
C HIS A 29 -17.15 -2.43 0.57
N VAL A 30 -17.17 -2.77 -0.71
CA VAL A 30 -17.33 -1.86 -1.83
C VAL A 30 -18.75 -2.03 -2.35
N ASN A 31 -19.46 -0.92 -2.54
CA ASN A 31 -20.78 -0.93 -3.14
C ASN A 31 -20.66 -0.56 -4.61
N LEU A 32 -20.88 -1.52 -5.51
CA LEU A 32 -21.04 -1.22 -6.93
C LEU A 32 -22.51 -0.87 -7.20
N ARG A 33 -22.76 0.30 -7.78
CA ARG A 33 -24.12 0.76 -8.10
C ARG A 33 -24.30 0.77 -9.62
N MET A 34 -25.33 0.09 -10.09
CA MET A 34 -25.69 0.02 -11.50
C MET A 34 -27.14 0.48 -11.68
N ASN A 35 -27.40 1.13 -12.81
CA ASN A 35 -28.76 1.36 -13.28
C ASN A 35 -29.40 0.04 -13.72
N PHE A 36 -30.73 0.01 -13.77
CA PHE A 36 -31.46 -1.18 -14.24
C PHE A 36 -31.22 -1.50 -15.73
N ASP A 37 -30.73 -0.54 -16.50
CA ASP A 37 -30.31 -0.75 -17.88
C ASP A 37 -28.89 -1.33 -18.02
N GLY A 38 -28.19 -1.53 -16.91
CA GLY A 38 -26.83 -2.09 -16.86
C GLY A 38 -25.71 -1.07 -16.98
N SER A 39 -26.00 0.23 -17.09
CA SER A 39 -24.97 1.28 -17.02
C SER A 39 -24.51 1.51 -15.58
N GLU A 40 -23.23 1.85 -15.39
CA GLU A 40 -22.68 2.19 -14.08
C GLU A 40 -23.20 3.55 -13.60
N ILE A 41 -23.51 3.63 -12.30
CA ILE A 41 -23.79 4.89 -11.62
C ILE A 41 -22.46 5.41 -11.06
N GLU A 42 -22.17 6.70 -11.25
CA GLU A 42 -21.02 7.34 -10.58
C GLU A 42 -21.14 7.10 -9.07
N THR A 43 -20.18 6.34 -8.54
CA THR A 43 -20.16 5.92 -7.14
C THR A 43 -19.00 6.60 -6.43
N ASP A 44 -19.13 7.90 -6.22
CA ASP A 44 -18.24 8.62 -5.30
C ASP A 44 -18.33 7.99 -3.90
N GLY A 45 -17.19 7.89 -3.22
CA GLY A 45 -17.10 7.25 -1.91
C GLY A 45 -17.19 5.73 -1.93
N MET A 46 -17.01 5.08 -3.09
CA MET A 46 -17.01 3.61 -3.21
C MET A 46 -16.05 2.93 -2.20
N TYR A 47 -14.98 3.62 -1.84
CA TYR A 47 -13.96 3.15 -0.92
C TYR A 47 -14.09 3.69 0.51
N ASP A 48 -15.11 4.50 0.84
CA ASP A 48 -15.27 5.13 2.17
C ASP A 48 -15.44 4.11 3.30
N GLY A 49 -15.94 2.91 2.98
CA GLY A 49 -16.09 1.81 3.93
C GLY A 49 -14.83 0.96 4.10
N LEU A 50 -13.76 1.25 3.36
CA LEU A 50 -12.52 0.48 3.43
C LEU A 50 -11.65 0.95 4.59
N HIS A 51 -11.19 -0.01 5.38
CA HIS A 51 -10.26 0.20 6.47
C HIS A 51 -8.88 -0.26 6.00
N GLU A 52 -7.93 0.67 5.95
CA GLU A 52 -6.54 0.38 5.62
C GLU A 52 -5.70 0.21 6.89
N THR A 53 -4.96 -0.89 6.97
CA THR A 53 -4.02 -1.18 8.05
C THR A 53 -2.62 -1.34 7.48
N PHE A 54 -1.73 -0.39 7.79
CA PHE A 54 -0.33 -0.47 7.41
C PHE A 54 0.43 -1.47 8.29
N HIS A 55 1.26 -2.29 7.65
CA HIS A 55 2.14 -3.22 8.35
C HIS A 55 3.30 -2.47 8.99
N LYS A 56 3.75 -2.94 10.15
CA LYS A 56 4.79 -2.30 10.96
C LYS A 56 6.19 -2.35 10.37
N TYR A 57 6.36 -2.96 9.20
CA TYR A 57 7.66 -3.22 8.60
C TYR A 57 7.67 -2.91 7.12
N THR A 58 8.85 -2.53 6.65
CA THR A 58 9.18 -2.36 5.23
C THR A 58 9.84 -3.61 4.67
N TYR A 59 9.78 -3.75 3.35
CA TYR A 59 10.29 -4.90 2.61
C TYR A 59 11.04 -4.43 1.37
N CYS A 60 12.13 -5.09 1.01
CA CYS A 60 12.88 -4.79 -0.21
C CYS A 60 12.04 -5.09 -1.45
N ILE A 61 12.05 -4.18 -2.44
CA ILE A 61 11.33 -4.38 -3.72
C ILE A 61 11.85 -5.61 -4.47
N ASN A 62 13.17 -5.80 -4.51
CA ASN A 62 13.78 -6.87 -5.32
C ASN A 62 13.69 -8.26 -4.67
N CYS A 63 13.92 -8.38 -3.35
CA CYS A 63 14.02 -9.67 -2.70
C CYS A 63 12.93 -9.95 -1.64
N GLU A 64 11.98 -9.03 -1.46
CA GLU A 64 10.84 -9.10 -0.52
C GLU A 64 11.19 -9.36 0.95
N LYS A 65 12.47 -9.33 1.31
CA LYS A 65 12.91 -9.51 2.70
C LYS A 65 12.63 -8.26 3.52
N ARG A 66 12.26 -8.48 4.78
CA ARG A 66 12.00 -7.44 5.76
C ARG A 66 13.25 -6.59 6.01
N LEU A 67 13.07 -5.27 6.12
CA LEU A 67 14.15 -4.30 6.29
C LEU A 67 14.10 -3.63 7.67
N PHE A 68 13.28 -2.60 7.84
CA PHE A 68 13.16 -1.82 9.08
C PHE A 68 11.68 -1.59 9.43
N LYS A 69 11.41 -1.01 10.60
CA LYS A 69 10.03 -0.70 11.02
C LYS A 69 9.57 0.60 10.38
N THR A 70 8.28 0.69 10.08
CA THR A 70 7.64 1.97 9.75
C THR A 70 7.58 2.83 11.01
N GLU A 71 7.89 4.13 10.91
CA GLU A 71 7.80 5.10 12.03
C GLU A 71 6.37 5.29 12.52
#